data_AF-A0A2E2IQ77-F1
#
_entry.id   AF-A0A2E2IQ77-F1
#
_cell.length_a   1.000
_cell.length_b   1.000
_cell.length_c   1.000
_cell.angle_alpha   90.00
_cell.angle_beta   90.00
_cell.angle_gamma   90.00
#
_symmetry.space_group_name_H-M   'P 1'
#
loop_
_entity.id
_entity.type
_entity.pdbx_description
1 polymer ?
#
loop_
_entity_poly.entity_id
_entity_poly.type
_entity_poly.pdbx_seq_one_letter_code
_entity_poly.pdbx_strand_id
1 'polypeptide(L)'
;MSELKAIEKTKDEIINDLKNRVMTLHFDNKYRKNSVLYEDVTYQEYADAIIHLFKLAATDCGGAYYASQVLLSLYNGNEFHVDLARVACNLDSHYLNSVMVAIKGRGQLMTEPHNVIEDGSKHFGELWRQCESLHVRERYQSYYEGR
;
A
#
# COMPACT_ATOMS: atom_id res chain seq x y z
N MET A 1 -20.12 -33.65 -23.70
CA MET A 1 -20.15 -32.43 -22.88
C MET A 1 -20.05 -32.85 -21.42
N SER A 2 -18.96 -32.49 -20.74
CA SER A 2 -18.76 -32.79 -19.30
C SER A 2 -19.70 -31.92 -18.47
N GLU A 3 -20.42 -32.52 -17.52
CA GLU A 3 -21.25 -31.79 -16.56
C GLU A 3 -20.38 -30.89 -15.68
N LEU A 4 -20.66 -29.58 -15.71
CA LEU A 4 -20.14 -28.63 -14.72
C LEU A 4 -20.88 -28.88 -13.40
N LYS A 5 -20.17 -29.38 -12.38
CA LYS A 5 -20.68 -29.44 -11.01
C LYS A 5 -20.21 -28.21 -10.23
N ALA A 6 -21.16 -27.52 -9.60
CA ALA A 6 -20.87 -26.50 -8.62
C ALA A 6 -20.09 -27.13 -7.47
N ILE A 7 -18.92 -26.59 -7.17
CA ILE A 7 -18.17 -26.95 -5.97
C ILE A 7 -18.93 -26.31 -4.80
N GLU A 8 -19.46 -27.15 -3.92
CA GLU A 8 -20.11 -26.72 -2.69
C GLU A 8 -19.02 -26.09 -1.81
N LYS A 9 -19.07 -24.76 -1.67
CA LYS A 9 -18.11 -24.04 -0.82
C LYS A 9 -18.19 -24.61 0.59
N THR A 10 -17.03 -24.89 1.16
CA THR A 10 -16.93 -25.30 2.56
C THR A 10 -17.49 -24.19 3.45
N LYS A 11 -17.95 -24.57 4.65
CA LYS A 11 -18.48 -23.59 5.62
C LYS A 11 -17.47 -22.48 5.93
N ASP A 12 -16.18 -22.81 5.97
CA ASP A 12 -15.11 -21.85 6.26
C ASP A 12 -14.91 -20.84 5.12
N GLU A 13 -15.01 -21.28 3.87
CA GLU A 13 -14.97 -20.38 2.71
C GLU A 13 -16.16 -19.42 2.68
N ILE A 14 -17.36 -19.92 3.05
CA ILE A 14 -18.56 -19.10 3.18
C ILE A 14 -18.40 -18.08 4.31
N ILE A 15 -17.87 -18.50 5.47
CA ILE A 15 -17.64 -17.62 6.61
C ILE A 15 -16.63 -16.52 6.27
N ASN A 16 -15.54 -16.85 5.57
CA ASN A 16 -14.56 -15.85 5.14
C ASN A 16 -15.13 -14.87 4.11
N ASP A 17 -15.90 -15.34 3.14
CA ASP A 17 -16.58 -14.48 2.17
C ASP A 17 -17.54 -13.50 2.86
N LEU A 18 -18.32 -13.98 3.83
CA LEU A 18 -19.24 -13.16 4.61
C LEU A 18 -18.50 -12.13 5.47
N LYS A 19 -17.39 -12.50 6.12
CA LYS A 19 -16.56 -11.56 6.90
C LYS A 19 -16.02 -10.44 6.02
N ASN A 20 -15.52 -10.78 4.82
CA ASN A 20 -15.01 -9.80 3.87
C ASN A 20 -16.12 -8.83 3.43
N ARG A 21 -17.30 -9.35 3.07
CA ARG A 21 -18.45 -8.53 2.65
C ARG A 21 -18.97 -7.62 3.76
N VAL A 22 -19.04 -8.11 5.00
CA VAL A 22 -19.45 -7.31 6.15
C VAL A 22 -18.46 -6.20 6.43
N MET A 23 -17.15 -6.46 6.31
CA MET A 23 -16.13 -5.42 6.45
C MET A 23 -16.29 -4.34 5.38
N THR A 24 -16.44 -4.70 4.11
CA THR A 24 -16.69 -3.75 3.02
C THR A 24 -17.92 -2.87 3.30
N LEU A 25 -19.05 -3.49 3.69
CA LEU A 25 -20.28 -2.76 4.01
C LEU A 25 -20.16 -1.84 5.24
N HIS A 26 -19.38 -2.24 6.25
CA HIS A 26 -19.13 -1.41 7.43
C HIS A 26 -18.32 -0.16 7.07
N PHE A 27 -17.26 -0.32 6.26
CA PHE A 27 -16.46 0.80 5.78
C PHE A 27 -17.29 1.74 4.90
N ASP A 28 -18.11 1.21 4.00
CA ASP A 28 -18.97 1.99 3.12
C ASP A 28 -20.01 2.82 3.91
N ASN A 29 -20.63 2.22 4.92
CA ASN A 29 -21.59 2.96 5.75
C ASN A 29 -20.94 3.97 6.69
N LYS A 30 -19.71 3.70 7.16
CA LYS A 30 -19.01 4.58 8.10
C LYS A 30 -18.37 5.79 7.41
N TYR A 31 -17.84 5.63 6.20
CA TYR A 31 -17.02 6.67 5.54
C TYR A 31 -17.60 7.19 4.22
N ARG A 32 -18.60 6.53 3.62
CA ARG A 32 -19.07 6.79 2.25
C ARG A 32 -20.48 7.39 2.16
N LYS A 33 -21.02 7.96 3.25
CA LYS A 33 -22.36 8.59 3.28
C LYS A 33 -22.59 9.68 2.21
N ASN A 34 -21.52 10.20 1.57
CA ASN A 34 -21.54 11.21 0.49
C ASN A 34 -20.74 10.77 -0.78
N SER A 35 -20.71 9.47 -1.13
CA SER A 35 -19.80 8.90 -2.16
C SER A 35 -19.98 9.38 -3.62
N VAL A 36 -20.93 10.26 -3.91
CA VAL A 36 -21.26 10.67 -5.29
C VAL A 36 -20.17 11.58 -5.92
N LEU A 37 -19.13 11.96 -5.17
CA LEU A 37 -18.13 12.96 -5.59
C LEU A 37 -16.67 12.47 -5.64
N TYR A 38 -16.38 11.20 -5.33
CA TYR A 38 -15.01 10.68 -5.34
C TYR A 38 -14.93 9.39 -6.17
N GLU A 39 -14.22 9.44 -7.30
CA GLU A 39 -13.95 8.25 -8.14
C GLU A 39 -13.22 7.19 -7.32
N ASP A 40 -13.61 5.92 -7.40
CA ASP A 40 -12.93 4.85 -6.70
C ASP A 40 -11.63 4.45 -7.40
N VAL A 41 -10.60 4.12 -6.62
CA VAL A 41 -9.37 3.56 -7.16
C VAL A 41 -9.60 2.09 -7.50
N THR A 42 -9.38 1.74 -8.76
CA THR A 42 -9.42 0.35 -9.22
C THR A 42 -8.19 -0.42 -8.74
N TYR A 43 -8.30 -1.75 -8.71
CA TYR A 43 -7.16 -2.62 -8.37
C TYR A 43 -5.97 -2.39 -9.31
N GLN A 44 -6.22 -2.17 -10.61
CA GLN A 44 -5.17 -1.92 -11.59
C GLN A 44 -4.46 -0.59 -11.35
N GLU A 45 -5.19 0.49 -11.08
CA GLU A 45 -4.58 1.80 -10.76
C GLU A 45 -3.74 1.72 -9.49
N TYR A 46 -4.19 0.96 -8.49
CA TYR A 46 -3.40 0.72 -7.29
C TYR A 46 -2.11 -0.05 -7.60
N ALA A 47 -2.19 -1.14 -8.36
CA ALA A 47 -1.04 -1.92 -8.78
C ALA A 47 -0.04 -1.07 -9.58
N ASP A 48 -0.52 -0.31 -10.57
CA ASP A 48 0.29 0.57 -11.40
C ASP A 48 1.00 1.65 -10.57
N ALA A 49 0.31 2.23 -9.59
CA ALA A 49 0.90 3.19 -8.67
C ALA A 49 2.02 2.56 -7.82
N ILE A 50 1.83 1.34 -7.29
CA ILE A 50 2.87 0.63 -6.54
C ILE A 50 4.08 0.32 -7.43
N ILE A 51 3.85 -0.18 -8.65
CA ILE A 51 4.91 -0.45 -9.63
C ILE A 51 5.70 0.83 -9.95
N HIS A 52 4.99 1.95 -10.15
CA HIS A 52 5.63 3.22 -10.49
C HIS A 52 6.50 3.75 -9.35
N LEU A 53 6.04 3.62 -8.10
CA LEU A 53 6.84 3.95 -6.92
C LEU A 53 8.06 3.04 -6.76
N PHE A 54 7.95 1.74 -7.06
CA PHE A 54 9.11 0.84 -7.06
C PHE A 54 10.15 1.23 -8.11
N LYS A 55 9.70 1.63 -9.31
CA LYS A 55 10.60 2.15 -10.35
C LYS A 55 11.38 3.36 -9.86
N LEU A 56 10.72 4.29 -9.17
CA LEU A 56 11.40 5.45 -8.58
C LEU A 56 12.36 5.04 -7.46
N ALA A 57 11.93 4.15 -6.56
CA ALA A 57 12.74 3.64 -5.45
C ALA A 57 14.03 2.96 -5.91
N ALA A 58 14.05 2.38 -7.12
CA ALA A 58 15.22 1.76 -7.71
C ALA A 58 16.20 2.76 -8.37
N THR A 59 15.89 4.06 -8.40
CA THR A 59 16.77 5.08 -8.98
C THR A 59 17.75 5.64 -7.95
N ASP A 60 18.86 6.22 -8.41
CA ASP A 60 19.82 6.93 -7.55
C ASP A 60 19.50 8.43 -7.50
N CYS A 61 18.37 8.78 -6.90
CA CYS A 61 17.98 10.18 -6.72
C CYS A 61 17.26 10.40 -5.39
N GLY A 62 17.17 11.66 -4.96
CA GLY A 62 16.47 12.01 -3.71
C GLY A 62 15.01 11.53 -3.66
N GLY A 63 14.34 11.43 -4.82
CA GLY A 63 12.98 10.88 -4.93
C GLY A 63 12.88 9.40 -4.52
N ALA A 64 13.94 8.61 -4.76
CA ALA A 64 13.97 7.18 -4.44
C ALA A 64 13.82 6.93 -2.93
N TYR A 65 14.44 7.76 -2.10
CA TYR A 65 14.29 7.72 -0.65
C TYR A 65 12.82 7.87 -0.22
N TYR A 66 12.13 8.88 -0.76
CA TYR A 66 10.74 9.16 -0.41
C TYR A 66 9.78 8.09 -0.94
N ALA A 67 10.01 7.60 -2.15
CA ALA A 67 9.23 6.48 -2.70
C ALA A 67 9.38 5.21 -1.83
N SER A 68 10.60 4.91 -1.40
CA SER A 68 10.90 3.78 -0.51
C SER A 68 10.18 3.92 0.84
N GLN A 69 10.19 5.11 1.45
CA GLN A 69 9.44 5.37 2.68
C GLN A 69 7.94 5.17 2.50
N VAL A 70 7.36 5.69 1.41
CA VAL A 70 5.92 5.52 1.12
C VAL A 70 5.59 4.04 0.98
N LEU A 71 6.33 3.31 0.14
CA LEU A 71 6.12 1.87 -0.08
C LEU A 71 6.18 1.09 1.23
N LEU A 72 7.25 1.25 2.00
CA LEU A 72 7.45 0.53 3.25
C LEU A 72 6.43 0.92 4.32
N SER A 73 6.02 2.19 4.39
CA SER A 73 4.98 2.63 5.34
C SER A 73 3.60 2.07 4.98
N LEU A 74 3.27 1.98 3.69
CA LEU A 74 2.02 1.34 3.23
C LEU A 74 2.01 -0.17 3.48
N TYR A 75 3.18 -0.81 3.39
CA TYR A 75 3.36 -2.22 3.71
C TYR A 75 3.29 -2.49 5.22
N ASN A 76 4.07 -1.75 6.00
CA ASN A 76 4.11 -1.85 7.46
C ASN A 76 4.40 -0.48 8.12
N GLY A 77 3.32 0.23 8.46
CA GLY A 77 3.39 1.53 9.10
C GLY A 77 3.89 1.53 10.54
N ASN A 78 4.02 0.37 11.19
CA ASN A 78 4.58 0.29 12.55
C ASN A 78 6.11 0.34 12.54
N GLU A 79 6.73 -0.23 11.50
CA GLU A 79 8.19 -0.29 11.37
C GLU A 79 8.75 0.84 10.51
N PHE A 80 7.94 1.39 9.60
CA PHE A 80 8.33 2.48 8.70
C PHE A 80 7.31 3.63 8.74
N HIS A 81 7.78 4.79 9.17
CA HIS A 81 7.00 6.04 9.10
C HIS A 81 7.38 6.84 7.86
N VAL A 82 6.39 7.47 7.25
CA VAL A 82 6.57 8.38 6.12
C VAL A 82 6.50 9.85 6.58
N ASP A 83 7.44 10.67 6.11
CA ASP A 83 7.38 12.12 6.27
C ASP A 83 6.58 12.74 5.11
N LEU A 84 5.28 12.91 5.32
CA LEU A 84 4.36 13.41 4.27
C LEU A 84 4.71 14.82 3.78
N ALA A 85 5.27 15.68 4.65
CA ALA A 85 5.66 17.03 4.25
C ALA A 85 6.82 16.97 3.24
N ARG A 86 7.81 16.12 3.51
CA ARG A 86 8.93 15.94 2.57
C ARG A 86 8.50 15.21 1.30
N VAL A 87 7.63 14.20 1.38
CA VAL A 87 7.05 13.54 0.20
C VAL A 87 6.36 14.56 -0.70
N ALA A 88 5.53 15.45 -0.14
CA ALA A 88 4.79 16.45 -0.90
C ALA A 88 5.68 17.50 -1.59
N CYS A 89 6.86 17.83 -1.02
CA CYS A 89 7.74 18.86 -1.56
C CYS A 89 8.87 18.33 -2.45
N ASN A 90 9.17 17.03 -2.42
CA ASN A 90 10.35 16.46 -3.09
C ASN A 90 10.04 15.43 -4.17
N LEU A 91 8.76 15.12 -4.40
CA LEU A 91 8.33 14.33 -5.55
C LEU A 91 7.73 15.25 -6.62
N ASP A 92 8.00 14.93 -7.89
CA ASP A 92 7.28 15.57 -8.99
C ASP A 92 5.79 15.18 -8.98
N SER A 93 5.00 15.87 -9.79
CA SER A 93 3.54 15.69 -9.84
C SER A 93 3.12 14.28 -10.24
N HIS A 94 3.91 13.57 -11.06
CA HIS A 94 3.60 12.22 -11.51
C HIS A 94 3.79 11.20 -10.39
N TYR A 95 4.90 11.28 -9.65
CA TYR A 95 5.14 10.40 -8.51
C TYR A 95 4.26 10.77 -7.32
N LEU A 96 4.00 12.05 -7.08
CA LEU A 96 3.06 12.48 -6.05
C LEU A 96 1.65 11.94 -6.32
N ASN A 97 1.18 11.98 -7.57
CA ASN A 97 -0.10 11.36 -7.93
C ASN A 97 -0.09 9.84 -7.65
N SER A 98 1.02 9.16 -7.95
CA SER A 98 1.16 7.73 -7.65
C SER A 98 1.11 7.45 -6.14
N VAL A 99 1.70 8.31 -5.30
CA VAL A 99 1.55 8.22 -3.84
C VAL A 99 0.09 8.35 -3.41
N MET A 100 -0.63 9.33 -3.96
CA MET A 100 -2.04 9.56 -3.60
C MET A 100 -2.93 8.37 -4.00
N VAL A 101 -2.73 7.82 -5.19
CA VAL A 101 -3.43 6.61 -5.67
C VAL A 101 -3.07 5.41 -4.77
N ALA A 102 -1.81 5.25 -4.38
CA ALA A 102 -1.39 4.14 -3.52
C ALA A 102 -2.00 4.21 -2.11
N ILE A 103 -2.02 5.39 -1.47
CA ILE A 103 -2.65 5.60 -0.16
C ILE A 103 -4.16 5.30 -0.25
N LYS A 104 -4.81 5.82 -1.29
CA LYS A 104 -6.24 5.63 -1.49
C LYS A 104 -6.59 4.17 -1.78
N GLY A 105 -5.85 3.51 -2.68
CA GLY A 105 -6.01 2.09 -2.99
C GLY A 105 -5.81 1.20 -1.76
N ARG A 106 -4.78 1.47 -0.94
CA ARG A 106 -4.55 0.76 0.33
C ARG A 106 -5.76 0.81 1.26
N GLY A 107 -6.39 1.98 1.39
CA GLY A 107 -7.56 2.17 2.25
C GLY A 107 -8.87 1.66 1.65
N GLN A 108 -9.12 1.88 0.37
CA GLN A 108 -10.37 1.50 -0.30
C GLN A 108 -10.46 0.00 -0.57
N LEU A 109 -9.35 -0.61 -0.98
CA LEU A 109 -9.29 -2.03 -1.35
C LEU A 109 -8.87 -2.93 -0.17
N MET A 110 -8.49 -2.35 0.96
CA MET A 110 -8.07 -3.06 2.18
C MET A 110 -7.00 -4.15 1.90
N THR A 111 -6.16 -3.92 0.90
CA THR A 111 -5.20 -4.90 0.37
C THR A 111 -3.78 -4.37 0.58
N GLU A 112 -2.85 -5.26 0.96
CA GLU A 112 -1.44 -4.89 1.11
C GLU A 112 -0.77 -4.65 -0.23
N PRO A 113 0.17 -3.70 -0.33
CA PRO A 113 0.76 -3.35 -1.62
C PRO A 113 1.54 -4.51 -2.25
N HIS A 114 2.04 -5.45 -1.45
CA HIS A 114 2.72 -6.63 -1.96
C HIS A 114 1.76 -7.66 -2.59
N ASN A 115 0.45 -7.58 -2.30
CA ASN A 115 -0.58 -8.48 -2.83
C ASN A 115 -1.17 -7.99 -4.15
N VAL A 116 -0.74 -6.81 -4.65
CA VAL A 116 -1.26 -6.23 -5.90
C VAL A 116 -0.27 -6.22 -7.05
N ILE A 117 0.92 -6.77 -6.83
CA ILE A 117 1.97 -6.90 -7.84
C ILE A 117 2.53 -8.31 -7.83
N GLU A 118 3.02 -8.77 -8.99
CA GLU A 118 3.71 -10.05 -9.10
C GLU A 118 5.01 -10.04 -8.27
N ASP A 119 5.32 -11.17 -7.63
CA ASP A 119 6.47 -11.33 -6.71
C ASP A 119 6.57 -10.25 -5.61
N GLY A 120 5.45 -9.63 -5.23
CA GLY A 120 5.46 -8.47 -4.34
C GLY A 120 6.13 -8.74 -3.00
N SER A 121 5.93 -9.91 -2.38
CA SER A 121 6.60 -10.25 -1.12
C SER A 121 8.13 -10.23 -1.25
N LYS A 122 8.66 -10.67 -2.39
CA LYS A 122 10.10 -10.64 -2.68
C LYS A 122 10.58 -9.19 -2.84
N HIS A 123 9.88 -8.39 -3.65
CA HIS A 123 10.23 -6.99 -3.87
C HIS A 123 10.22 -6.17 -2.58
N PHE A 124 9.20 -6.33 -1.74
CA PHE A 124 9.13 -5.67 -0.44
C PHE A 124 10.20 -6.18 0.53
N GLY A 125 10.51 -7.48 0.53
CA GLY A 125 11.59 -8.04 1.35
C GLY A 125 12.99 -7.60 0.93
N GLU A 126 13.22 -7.33 -0.36
CA GLU A 126 14.44 -6.70 -0.86
C GLU A 126 14.51 -5.23 -0.46
N LEU A 127 13.45 -4.47 -0.69
CA LEU A 127 13.37 -3.05 -0.32
C LEU A 127 13.57 -2.85 1.18
N TRP A 128 12.94 -3.70 2.02
CA TRP A 128 13.11 -3.68 3.47
C TRP A 128 14.59 -3.78 3.87
N ARG A 129 15.30 -4.77 3.32
CA ARG A 129 16.73 -5.00 3.63
C ARG A 129 17.61 -3.85 3.14
N GLN A 130 17.30 -3.26 1.99
CA GLN A 130 18.05 -2.12 1.44
C GLN A 130 17.81 -0.84 2.23
N CYS A 131 16.66 -0.72 2.89
CA CYS A 131 16.22 0.48 3.58
C CYS A 131 16.10 0.28 5.10
N GLU A 132 16.90 -0.61 5.70
CA GLU A 132 16.91 -0.81 7.16
C GLU A 132 17.19 0.49 7.93
N SER A 133 17.97 1.41 7.35
CA SER A 133 18.22 2.74 7.92
C SER A 133 16.97 3.63 8.02
N LEU A 134 15.88 3.29 7.33
CA LEU A 134 14.59 4.02 7.40
C LEU A 134 13.70 3.53 8.52
N HIS A 135 14.09 2.45 9.21
CA HIS A 135 13.32 1.87 10.30
C HIS A 135 13.11 2.91 11.41
N VAL A 136 11.91 2.95 12.01
CA VAL A 136 11.55 3.98 13.00
C VAL A 136 12.54 4.02 14.18
N ARG A 137 13.05 2.86 14.58
CA ARG A 137 14.06 2.71 15.64
C ARG A 137 15.38 3.41 15.32
N GLU A 138 15.79 3.41 14.06
CA GLU A 138 17.04 4.00 13.59
C GLU A 138 16.87 5.51 13.32
N ARG A 139 15.66 5.94 12.91
CA ARG A 139 15.37 7.34 12.56
C ARG A 139 15.59 8.34 13.71
N TYR A 140 15.38 7.93 14.96
CA TYR A 140 15.55 8.79 16.13
C TYR A 140 16.85 8.53 16.91
N GLN A 141 17.64 7.50 16.59
CA GLN A 141 18.90 7.22 17.30
C GLN A 141 19.83 8.44 17.26
N SER A 142 19.99 9.08 16.10
CA SER A 142 20.82 10.29 15.96
C SER A 142 20.35 11.49 16.80
N TYR A 143 19.07 11.54 17.18
CA TYR A 143 18.53 12.57 18.08
C TYR A 143 18.85 12.31 19.56
N TYR A 144 19.08 11.06 19.95
CA TYR A 144 19.34 10.67 21.34
C TYR A 144 20.83 10.39 21.62
N GLU A 145 21.63 10.08 20.60
CA GLU A 145 23.09 9.88 20.73
C GLU A 145 23.88 11.20 20.77
N GLY A 146 23.22 12.33 20.50
CA GLY A 146 23.78 13.68 20.57
C GLY A 146 23.38 14.50 21.81
N ARG A 147 22.98 13.87 22.91
CA ARG A 147 22.66 14.54 24.19
C ARG A 147 23.51 14.04 25.35
#